data_AF-A0A4R5VKL2-F1
#
_entry.id   AF-A0A4R5VKL2-F1
#
_cell.length_a   1.000
_cell.length_b   1.000
_cell.length_c   1.000
_cell.angle_alpha   90.00
_cell.angle_beta   90.00
_cell.angle_gamma   90.00
#
_symmetry.space_group_name_H-M   'P 1'
#
loop_
_entity.id
_entity.type
_entity.pdbx_description
1 polymer ?
#
loop_
_entity_poly.entity_id
_entity_poly.type
_entity_poly.pdbx_seq_one_letter_code
_entity_poly.pdbx_strand_id
1 'polypeptide(L)'
;SGRSNHLIMDDSPGQIQTQLKSDHLDSQLSLGHITRIDDNAGRTDPRGQGFELRTDGHGAVRAGKGLLITTEARPNAQNHITDMDETIDRLQHAQQQQEELTDLARHHDAHIDGQTPNDIPDTLKRDNAAIQGSQASQAGSFPELSAPHVVLAGAAGIHATTPASTHISSGEHIAITSGKDTSISVGKSLITAIKRG
;
A
#
# COMPACT_ATOMS: atom_id res chain seq x y z
N SER A 1 20.06 -34.31 -11.66
CA SER A 1 19.72 -32.89 -11.42
C SER A 1 19.34 -32.73 -9.96
N GLY A 2 20.25 -32.19 -9.15
CA GLY A 2 20.00 -31.96 -7.72
C GLY A 2 19.24 -30.65 -7.54
N ARG A 3 18.20 -30.65 -6.71
CA ARG A 3 17.56 -29.41 -6.24
C ARG A 3 18.31 -28.95 -5.00
N SER A 4 18.51 -27.66 -4.85
CA SER A 4 19.27 -27.07 -3.77
C SER A 4 18.48 -25.99 -3.03
N ASN A 5 18.91 -25.74 -1.80
CA ASN A 5 18.61 -24.51 -1.09
C ASN A 5 19.95 -23.86 -0.80
N HIS A 6 20.04 -22.55 -0.90
CA HIS A 6 21.27 -21.84 -0.56
C HIS A 6 21.02 -20.53 0.18
N LEU A 7 21.97 -20.23 1.05
CA LEU A 7 22.13 -18.96 1.72
C LEU A 7 23.49 -18.41 1.29
N ILE A 8 23.48 -17.27 0.60
CA ILE A 8 24.69 -16.61 0.11
C ILE A 8 24.84 -15.28 0.84
N MET A 9 26.03 -15.03 1.34
CA MET A 9 26.49 -13.74 1.85
C MET A 9 27.76 -13.41 1.09
N ASP A 10 27.71 -12.37 0.26
CA ASP A 10 28.78 -11.99 -0.65
C ASP A 10 29.19 -10.55 -0.35
N ASP A 11 30.36 -10.39 0.26
CA ASP A 11 30.94 -9.12 0.70
C ASP A 11 31.85 -8.49 -0.35
N SER A 12 31.65 -8.80 -1.64
CA SER A 12 32.40 -8.18 -2.74
C SER A 12 32.39 -6.64 -2.60
N PRO A 13 33.58 -5.98 -2.56
CA PRO A 13 33.67 -4.54 -2.30
C PRO A 13 32.78 -3.71 -3.24
N GLY A 14 31.91 -2.88 -2.66
CA GLY A 14 30.97 -2.04 -3.40
C GLY A 14 29.76 -2.77 -4.01
N GLN A 15 29.67 -4.09 -3.86
CA GLN A 15 28.63 -4.92 -4.47
C GLN A 15 28.09 -5.99 -3.51
N ILE A 16 27.98 -5.64 -2.23
CA ILE A 16 27.50 -6.56 -1.19
C ILE A 16 26.09 -7.06 -1.50
N GLN A 17 25.84 -8.35 -1.28
CA GLN A 17 24.52 -8.95 -1.44
C GLN A 17 24.30 -10.14 -0.51
N THR A 18 23.03 -10.41 -0.21
CA THR A 18 22.59 -11.59 0.53
C THR A 18 21.43 -12.25 -0.20
N GLN A 19 21.45 -13.58 -0.37
CA GLN A 19 20.36 -14.33 -1.01
C GLN A 19 19.97 -15.54 -0.16
N LEU A 20 18.67 -15.70 0.09
CA LEU A 20 18.06 -16.93 0.61
C LEU A 20 17.17 -17.49 -0.50
N LYS A 21 17.55 -18.62 -1.10
CA LYS A 21 16.87 -19.19 -2.27
C LYS A 21 16.61 -20.68 -2.11
N SER A 22 15.48 -21.11 -2.67
CA SER A 22 15.14 -22.49 -2.94
C SER A 22 14.91 -22.66 -4.44
N ASP A 23 15.52 -23.69 -5.04
CA ASP A 23 15.22 -24.06 -6.43
C ASP A 23 13.77 -24.56 -6.59
N HIS A 24 13.02 -24.73 -5.50
CA HIS A 24 11.58 -24.94 -5.60
C HIS A 24 10.87 -23.68 -6.08
N LEU A 25 10.37 -23.72 -7.32
CA LEU A 25 9.60 -22.62 -7.91
C LEU A 25 10.40 -21.30 -7.86
N ASP A 26 11.73 -21.36 -7.97
CA ASP A 26 12.63 -20.21 -7.93
C ASP A 26 12.29 -19.19 -6.82
N SER A 27 12.03 -19.73 -5.62
CA SER A 27 11.58 -18.93 -4.48
C SER A 27 12.78 -18.31 -3.76
N GLN A 28 12.86 -16.97 -3.74
CA GLN A 28 14.02 -16.26 -3.20
C GLN A 28 13.69 -14.93 -2.51
N LEU A 29 14.50 -14.62 -1.47
CA LEU A 29 14.69 -13.28 -0.92
C LEU A 29 16.12 -12.83 -1.26
N SER A 30 16.27 -11.70 -1.95
CA SER A 30 17.56 -11.12 -2.32
C SER A 30 17.68 -9.69 -1.79
N LEU A 31 18.83 -9.32 -1.23
CA LEU A 31 19.13 -8.01 -0.64
C LEU A 31 20.46 -7.46 -1.18
N GLY A 32 20.57 -6.13 -1.37
CA GLY A 32 21.81 -5.45 -1.75
C GLY A 32 21.97 -5.30 -3.26
N HIS A 33 23.18 -5.53 -3.78
CA HIS A 33 23.50 -5.53 -5.23
C HIS A 33 23.13 -6.89 -5.84
N ILE A 34 21.84 -7.08 -6.11
CA ILE A 34 21.25 -8.34 -6.55
C ILE A 34 21.81 -8.75 -7.92
N THR A 35 22.53 -9.86 -7.95
CA THR A 35 22.98 -10.55 -9.17
C THR A 35 22.35 -11.94 -9.26
N ARG A 36 22.32 -12.52 -10.46
CA ARG A 36 21.94 -13.92 -10.63
C ARG A 36 23.07 -14.83 -10.12
N ILE A 37 22.68 -15.82 -9.31
CA ILE A 37 23.54 -16.92 -8.87
C ILE A 37 22.73 -18.22 -9.04
N ASP A 38 23.09 -18.99 -10.05
CA ASP A 38 22.36 -20.21 -10.40
C ASP A 38 22.99 -21.46 -9.77
N ASP A 39 24.32 -21.46 -9.57
CA ASP A 39 25.09 -22.56 -9.00
C ASP A 39 26.50 -22.11 -8.55
N ASN A 40 27.49 -23.00 -8.70
CA ASN A 40 28.90 -22.78 -8.39
C ASN A 40 29.60 -21.81 -9.37
N ALA A 41 28.92 -21.34 -10.43
CA ALA A 41 29.45 -20.35 -11.37
C ALA A 41 29.65 -18.96 -10.74
N GLY A 42 29.04 -18.71 -9.56
CA GLY A 42 29.14 -17.43 -8.87
C GLY A 42 28.25 -16.35 -9.49
N ARG A 43 28.66 -15.08 -9.33
CA ARG A 43 27.91 -13.92 -9.82
C ARG A 43 27.84 -13.95 -11.34
N THR A 44 26.63 -13.78 -11.87
CA THR A 44 26.39 -13.58 -13.31
C THR A 44 25.74 -12.21 -13.53
N ASP A 45 24.61 -12.14 -14.24
CA ASP A 45 24.02 -10.86 -14.64
C ASP A 45 23.48 -10.06 -13.44
N PRO A 46 23.68 -8.72 -13.41
CA PRO A 46 23.01 -7.85 -12.45
C PRO A 46 21.49 -7.84 -12.68
N ARG A 47 20.73 -7.89 -11.58
CA ARG A 47 19.26 -7.92 -11.58
C ARG A 47 18.62 -6.73 -10.88
N GLY A 48 19.36 -5.98 -10.07
CA GLY A 48 18.86 -4.75 -9.44
C GLY A 48 19.61 -4.38 -8.16
N GLN A 49 19.13 -3.33 -7.49
CA GLN A 49 19.62 -2.91 -6.17
C GLN A 49 18.43 -2.68 -5.24
N GLY A 50 18.54 -3.12 -3.98
CA GLY A 50 17.48 -3.00 -2.98
C GLY A 50 17.09 -4.36 -2.41
N PHE A 51 15.81 -4.70 -2.44
CA PHE A 51 15.32 -6.04 -2.11
C PHE A 51 14.43 -6.61 -3.22
N GLU A 52 14.46 -7.92 -3.39
CA GLU A 52 13.51 -8.67 -4.23
C GLU A 52 12.99 -9.86 -3.44
N LEU A 53 11.66 -9.98 -3.35
CA LEU A 53 10.96 -11.21 -2.96
C LEU A 53 10.29 -11.78 -4.20
N ARG A 54 10.70 -12.98 -4.62
CA ARG A 54 10.25 -13.61 -5.87
C ARG A 54 9.91 -15.08 -5.63
N THR A 55 8.91 -15.57 -6.37
CA THR A 55 8.60 -17.00 -6.52
C THR A 55 7.80 -17.19 -7.81
N ASP A 56 7.96 -18.34 -8.46
CA ASP A 56 7.05 -18.83 -9.52
C ASP A 56 5.83 -19.56 -8.92
N GLY A 57 5.78 -19.71 -7.59
CA GLY A 57 4.67 -20.26 -6.83
C GLY A 57 3.72 -19.19 -6.30
N HIS A 58 3.05 -19.52 -5.19
CA HIS A 58 2.17 -18.57 -4.50
C HIS A 58 2.96 -17.61 -3.60
N GLY A 59 2.74 -16.31 -3.77
CA GLY A 59 3.15 -15.28 -2.83
C GLY A 59 2.00 -14.87 -1.91
N ALA A 60 2.27 -14.74 -0.61
CA ALA A 60 1.30 -14.18 0.34
C ALA A 60 2.01 -13.29 1.36
N VAL A 61 1.55 -12.05 1.50
CA VAL A 61 1.96 -11.14 2.57
C VAL A 61 0.77 -11.00 3.52
N ARG A 62 0.96 -11.39 4.78
CA ARG A 62 -0.09 -11.36 5.81
C ARG A 62 0.41 -10.63 7.04
N ALA A 63 -0.28 -9.57 7.43
CA ALA A 63 0.02 -8.80 8.63
C ALA A 63 -1.26 -8.56 9.44
N GLY A 64 -1.42 -9.33 10.52
CA GLY A 64 -2.64 -9.33 11.34
C GLY A 64 -2.89 -8.04 12.15
N LYS A 65 -1.93 -7.11 12.15
CA LYS A 65 -2.03 -5.79 12.78
C LYS A 65 -2.05 -4.65 11.75
N GLY A 66 -2.24 -4.96 10.47
CA GLY A 66 -2.21 -4.00 9.36
C GLY A 66 -0.93 -4.07 8.54
N LEU A 67 -0.98 -3.49 7.33
CA LEU A 67 0.08 -3.55 6.32
C LEU A 67 0.28 -2.17 5.68
N LEU A 68 1.48 -1.61 5.83
CA LEU A 68 1.92 -0.41 5.11
C LEU A 68 2.76 -0.82 3.90
N ILE A 69 2.37 -0.36 2.70
CA ILE A 69 3.18 -0.45 1.47
C ILE A 69 3.42 0.98 1.00
N THR A 70 4.67 1.43 1.10
CA THR A 70 5.00 2.83 0.89
C THR A 70 6.30 3.04 0.11
N THR A 71 6.37 4.15 -0.64
CA THR A 71 7.63 4.67 -1.19
C THR A 71 8.15 5.87 -0.41
N GLU A 72 7.52 6.23 0.71
CA GLU A 72 8.01 7.28 1.61
C GLU A 72 9.33 6.83 2.23
N ALA A 73 10.35 7.67 2.10
CA ALA A 73 11.69 7.28 2.48
C ALA A 73 11.87 7.32 4.00
N ARG A 74 12.61 6.33 4.51
CA ARG A 74 13.22 6.34 5.85
C ARG A 74 14.73 6.13 5.70
N PRO A 75 15.50 7.18 5.33
CA PRO A 75 16.93 7.05 5.09
C PRO A 75 17.63 6.47 6.30
N ASN A 76 18.50 5.48 6.09
CA ASN A 76 19.20 4.77 7.16
C ASN A 76 18.26 4.11 8.19
N ALA A 77 17.04 3.73 7.78
CA ALA A 77 16.00 3.18 8.64
C ALA A 77 15.72 4.06 9.89
N GLN A 78 15.76 5.38 9.70
CA GLN A 78 15.29 6.33 10.72
C GLN A 78 13.79 6.14 10.98
N ASN A 79 13.34 6.42 12.21
CA ASN A 79 11.99 6.14 12.71
C ASN A 79 11.63 4.64 12.70
N HIS A 80 10.39 4.31 13.06
CA HIS A 80 9.92 2.93 13.11
C HIS A 80 9.22 2.49 11.82
N ILE A 81 9.04 1.18 11.67
CA ILE A 81 8.54 0.54 10.44
C ILE A 81 7.12 0.96 10.02
N THR A 82 6.33 1.48 10.95
CA THR A 82 4.95 1.97 10.72
C THR A 82 4.83 3.50 10.67
N ASP A 83 5.95 4.22 10.81
CA ASP A 83 5.97 5.69 10.77
C ASP A 83 5.44 6.17 9.41
N MET A 84 4.39 6.98 9.40
CA MET A 84 3.67 7.36 8.16
C MET A 84 3.01 8.75 8.22
N ASP A 85 3.58 9.69 8.98
CA ASP A 85 3.04 11.05 9.17
C ASP A 85 2.59 11.73 7.86
N GLU A 86 3.40 11.62 6.80
CA GLU A 86 3.08 12.21 5.50
C GLU A 86 1.80 11.61 4.89
N THR A 87 1.53 10.34 5.18
CA THR A 87 0.32 9.64 4.76
C THR A 87 -0.88 10.04 5.62
N ILE A 88 -0.70 10.17 6.94
CA ILE A 88 -1.75 10.65 7.85
C ILE A 88 -2.21 12.05 7.44
N ASP A 89 -1.27 12.97 7.19
CA ASP A 89 -1.58 14.34 6.77
C ASP A 89 -2.39 14.36 5.47
N ARG A 90 -2.03 13.53 4.47
CA ARG A 90 -2.79 13.43 3.22
C ARG A 90 -4.19 12.87 3.44
N LEU A 91 -4.34 11.85 4.29
CA LEU A 91 -5.64 11.27 4.62
C LEU A 91 -6.53 12.26 5.37
N GLN A 92 -5.96 13.07 6.27
CA GLN A 92 -6.67 14.13 6.99
C GLN A 92 -7.14 15.23 6.04
N HIS A 93 -6.29 15.73 5.13
CA HIS A 93 -6.72 16.69 4.10
C HIS A 93 -7.84 16.12 3.22
N ALA A 94 -7.74 14.85 2.81
CA ALA A 94 -8.77 14.20 2.01
C ALA A 94 -10.10 14.07 2.77
N GLN A 95 -10.05 13.77 4.08
CA GLN A 95 -11.22 13.70 4.95
C GLN A 95 -11.86 15.07 5.14
N GLN A 96 -11.07 16.12 5.39
CA GLN A 96 -11.57 17.50 5.51
C GLN A 96 -12.28 17.95 4.23
N GLN A 97 -11.69 17.69 3.05
CA GLN A 97 -12.32 18.02 1.77
C GLN A 97 -13.68 17.32 1.60
N GLN A 98 -13.80 16.06 2.00
CA GLN A 98 -15.06 15.32 1.95
C GLN A 98 -16.11 15.88 2.93
N GLU A 99 -15.69 16.30 4.12
CA GLU A 99 -16.54 16.94 5.12
C GLU A 99 -17.09 18.28 4.58
N GLU A 100 -16.22 19.17 4.07
CA GLU A 100 -16.60 20.47 3.53
C GLU A 100 -17.56 20.36 2.33
N LEU A 101 -17.26 19.46 1.38
CA LEU A 101 -18.13 19.25 0.20
C LEU A 101 -19.46 18.59 0.57
N THR A 102 -19.46 17.71 1.57
CA THR A 102 -20.68 17.13 2.12
C THR A 102 -21.54 18.20 2.79
N ASP A 103 -20.94 19.07 3.61
CA ASP A 103 -21.63 20.19 4.25
C ASP A 103 -22.23 21.11 3.20
N LEU A 104 -21.48 21.45 2.15
CA LEU A 104 -21.95 22.29 1.06
C LEU A 104 -23.12 21.64 0.30
N ALA A 105 -23.03 20.35 0.00
CA ALA A 105 -24.11 19.60 -0.64
C ALA A 105 -25.39 19.59 0.22
N ARG A 106 -25.26 19.48 1.54
CA ARG A 106 -26.39 19.60 2.49
C ARG A 106 -27.00 20.99 2.47
N HIS A 107 -26.17 22.04 2.50
CA HIS A 107 -26.65 23.43 2.45
C HIS A 107 -27.41 23.77 1.15
N HIS A 108 -27.09 23.08 0.06
CA HIS A 108 -27.73 23.26 -1.25
C HIS A 108 -28.79 22.20 -1.59
N ASP A 109 -29.24 21.41 -0.61
CA ASP A 109 -30.23 20.34 -0.81
C ASP A 109 -29.87 19.35 -1.93
N ALA A 110 -28.58 19.22 -2.25
CA ALA A 110 -28.06 18.32 -3.28
C ALA A 110 -27.89 16.88 -2.78
N HIS A 111 -28.35 16.58 -1.56
CA HIS A 111 -28.31 15.24 -0.99
C HIS A 111 -29.45 14.36 -1.54
N ILE A 112 -29.21 13.06 -1.65
CA ILE A 112 -30.27 12.08 -1.91
C ILE A 112 -30.99 11.84 -0.57
N ASP A 113 -32.20 12.42 -0.44
CA ASP A 113 -33.18 12.27 0.66
C ASP A 113 -32.60 12.19 2.10
N GLY A 114 -33.00 13.14 2.96
CA GLY A 114 -32.55 13.31 4.35
C GLY A 114 -32.85 12.16 5.35
N GLN A 115 -33.07 10.93 4.85
CA GLN A 115 -33.22 9.68 5.58
C GLN A 115 -31.92 8.86 5.64
N THR A 116 -30.89 9.19 4.84
CA THR A 116 -29.61 8.47 4.87
C THR A 116 -28.57 9.31 5.61
N PRO A 117 -28.12 8.90 6.82
CA PRO A 117 -26.97 9.53 7.45
C PRO A 117 -25.80 9.51 6.47
N ASN A 118 -25.19 10.66 6.16
CA ASN A 118 -23.95 10.67 5.38
C ASN A 118 -22.81 10.26 6.32
N ASP A 119 -22.59 8.95 6.38
CA ASP A 119 -21.61 8.26 7.22
C ASP A 119 -20.19 8.29 6.65
N ILE A 120 -19.99 8.85 5.45
CA ILE A 120 -18.68 8.87 4.79
C ILE A 120 -17.68 9.72 5.57
N PRO A 121 -17.93 11.02 5.89
CA PRO A 121 -16.95 11.82 6.65
C PRO A 121 -16.64 11.21 8.01
N ASP A 122 -17.65 10.69 8.71
CA ASP A 122 -17.48 10.05 10.02
C ASP A 122 -16.68 8.75 9.92
N THR A 123 -16.88 7.96 8.86
CA THR A 123 -16.08 6.76 8.63
C THR A 123 -14.66 7.07 8.25
N LEU A 124 -14.42 8.02 7.34
CA LEU A 124 -13.07 8.45 7.01
C LEU A 124 -12.33 8.99 8.24
N LYS A 125 -13.01 9.73 9.12
CA LYS A 125 -12.45 10.20 10.39
C LYS A 125 -12.08 9.05 11.33
N ARG A 126 -12.95 8.05 11.46
CA ARG A 126 -12.71 6.85 12.26
C ARG A 126 -11.53 6.03 11.74
N ASP A 127 -11.49 5.81 10.42
CA ASP A 127 -10.42 5.04 9.77
C ASP A 127 -9.09 5.79 9.86
N ASN A 128 -9.07 7.11 9.63
CA ASN A 128 -7.86 7.92 9.80
C ASN A 128 -7.35 7.87 11.25
N ALA A 129 -8.24 7.95 12.24
CA ALA A 129 -7.87 7.81 13.65
C ALA A 129 -7.32 6.41 13.96
N ALA A 130 -7.89 5.36 13.35
CA ALA A 130 -7.42 3.99 13.53
C ALA A 130 -6.05 3.74 12.86
N ILE A 131 -5.82 4.34 11.68
CA ILE A 131 -4.55 4.31 10.96
C ILE A 131 -3.48 5.10 11.71
N GLN A 132 -3.78 6.30 12.20
CA GLN A 132 -2.86 7.10 13.01
C GLN A 132 -2.58 6.45 14.38
N GLY A 133 -3.59 5.81 14.96
CA GLY A 133 -3.47 5.16 16.25
C GLY A 133 -3.49 6.11 17.44
N SER A 134 -3.21 5.57 18.64
CA SER A 134 -3.29 6.34 19.88
C SER A 134 -2.03 7.16 20.15
N GLN A 135 -2.16 8.44 20.45
CA GLN A 135 -1.08 9.36 20.84
C GLN A 135 -0.37 9.01 22.17
N ALA A 136 -0.65 7.86 22.79
CA ALA A 136 0.02 7.42 24.01
C ALA A 136 1.46 6.98 23.71
N SER A 137 2.37 7.96 23.69
CA SER A 137 3.80 7.77 23.51
C SER A 137 4.45 7.19 24.78
N GLN A 138 4.30 5.87 24.97
CA GLN A 138 5.24 5.15 25.83
C GLN A 138 6.47 4.78 25.01
N ALA A 139 7.66 4.77 25.64
CA ALA A 139 8.88 4.34 24.98
C ALA A 139 8.71 2.92 24.42
N GLY A 140 8.95 2.74 23.11
CA GLY A 140 8.76 1.47 22.42
C GLY A 140 7.31 1.18 21.97
N SER A 141 6.41 2.17 22.03
CA SER A 141 5.09 2.10 21.40
C SER A 141 5.16 2.49 19.93
N PHE A 142 4.40 1.81 19.08
CA PHE A 142 4.20 2.11 17.65
C PHE A 142 2.69 2.21 17.44
N PRO A 143 2.12 3.43 17.47
CA PRO A 143 0.70 3.59 17.66
C PRO A 143 -0.13 3.26 16.42
N GLU A 144 0.45 3.39 15.22
CA GLU A 144 -0.27 3.30 13.95
C GLU A 144 -0.91 1.92 13.73
N LEU A 145 -1.94 1.89 12.89
CA LEU A 145 -2.68 0.69 12.50
C LEU A 145 -3.28 -0.03 13.72
N SER A 146 -3.96 0.73 14.59
CA SER A 146 -4.70 0.18 15.75
C SER A 146 -5.85 -0.76 15.34
N ALA A 147 -6.25 -0.74 14.08
CA ALA A 147 -7.05 -1.75 13.39
C ALA A 147 -6.29 -2.25 12.13
N PRO A 148 -6.58 -3.47 11.62
CA PRO A 148 -5.78 -4.10 10.56
C PRO A 148 -6.05 -3.52 9.16
N HIS A 149 -5.70 -2.26 8.94
CA HIS A 149 -5.79 -1.59 7.65
C HIS A 149 -4.66 -2.02 6.71
N VAL A 150 -4.94 -1.99 5.40
CA VAL A 150 -3.90 -1.97 4.37
C VAL A 150 -3.78 -0.54 3.86
N VAL A 151 -2.62 0.07 4.02
CA VAL A 151 -2.33 1.44 3.57
C VAL A 151 -1.35 1.37 2.41
N LEU A 152 -1.76 1.92 1.27
CA LEU A 152 -0.92 2.10 0.08
C LEU A 152 -0.58 3.58 -0.05
N ALA A 153 0.71 3.92 0.01
CA ALA A 153 1.18 5.31 -0.06
C ALA A 153 2.29 5.46 -1.10
N GLY A 154 2.22 6.50 -1.91
CA GLY A 154 3.23 6.81 -2.92
C GLY A 154 3.59 8.29 -2.86
N ALA A 155 4.87 8.59 -2.64
CA ALA A 155 5.37 9.97 -2.56
C ALA A 155 5.18 10.74 -3.88
N ALA A 156 5.24 10.02 -5.01
CA ALA A 156 5.07 10.59 -6.35
C ALA A 156 3.74 10.22 -7.02
N GLY A 157 3.18 9.05 -6.69
CA GLY A 157 1.94 8.56 -7.29
C GLY A 157 1.67 7.08 -6.99
N ILE A 158 0.46 6.64 -7.28
CA ILE A 158 0.02 5.24 -7.19
C ILE A 158 -0.66 4.89 -8.53
N HIS A 159 -0.23 3.80 -9.16
CA HIS A 159 -0.75 3.36 -10.46
C HIS A 159 -1.21 1.89 -10.39
N ALA A 160 -2.44 1.63 -10.81
CA ALA A 160 -2.97 0.27 -10.95
C ALA A 160 -3.34 0.05 -12.42
N THR A 161 -2.80 -1.01 -13.03
CA THR A 161 -2.99 -1.30 -14.46
C THR A 161 -3.12 -2.79 -14.69
N THR A 162 -3.95 -3.16 -15.68
CA THR A 162 -4.13 -4.53 -16.15
C THR A 162 -4.67 -4.49 -17.58
N PRO A 163 -4.29 -5.43 -18.47
CA PRO A 163 -4.93 -5.57 -19.78
C PRO A 163 -6.34 -6.18 -19.68
N ALA A 164 -6.69 -6.75 -18.52
CA ALA A 164 -7.99 -7.36 -18.26
C ALA A 164 -8.87 -6.41 -17.43
N SER A 165 -9.52 -6.92 -16.38
CA SER A 165 -10.46 -6.16 -15.55
C SER A 165 -9.83 -5.73 -14.23
N THR A 166 -10.14 -4.51 -13.79
CA THR A 166 -9.97 -4.06 -12.40
C THR A 166 -11.32 -4.10 -11.69
N HIS A 167 -11.38 -4.69 -10.49
CA HIS A 167 -12.59 -4.73 -9.65
C HIS A 167 -12.29 -4.04 -8.33
N ILE A 168 -13.08 -3.02 -7.97
CA ILE A 168 -13.05 -2.36 -6.66
C ILE A 168 -14.44 -2.52 -6.05
N SER A 169 -14.51 -3.12 -4.86
CA SER A 169 -15.77 -3.40 -4.14
C SER A 169 -15.57 -3.11 -2.67
N SER A 170 -16.49 -2.33 -2.09
CA SER A 170 -16.55 -2.03 -0.67
C SER A 170 -17.92 -2.45 -0.12
N GLY A 171 -17.96 -2.92 1.13
CA GLY A 171 -19.21 -3.24 1.82
C GLY A 171 -19.97 -2.00 2.31
N GLU A 172 -19.25 -0.91 2.58
CA GLU A 172 -19.81 0.37 3.00
C GLU A 172 -19.75 1.39 1.84
N HIS A 173 -18.63 2.11 1.69
CA HIS A 173 -18.48 3.14 0.65
C HIS A 173 -17.14 3.06 -0.08
N ILE A 174 -17.11 3.68 -1.26
CA ILE A 174 -15.88 4.04 -1.96
C ILE A 174 -15.82 5.57 -1.95
N ALA A 175 -14.86 6.14 -1.21
CA ALA A 175 -14.56 7.56 -1.23
C ALA A 175 -13.41 7.84 -2.21
N ILE A 176 -13.64 8.72 -3.18
CA ILE A 176 -12.61 9.18 -4.13
C ILE A 176 -12.43 10.67 -3.93
N THR A 177 -11.25 11.07 -3.43
CA THR A 177 -10.88 12.47 -3.22
C THR A 177 -9.76 12.86 -4.18
N SER A 178 -9.90 14.01 -4.84
CA SER A 178 -8.86 14.61 -5.68
C SER A 178 -8.67 16.06 -5.26
N GLY A 179 -7.42 16.46 -4.95
CA GLY A 179 -7.10 17.87 -4.67
C GLY A 179 -7.03 18.75 -5.92
N LYS A 180 -7.11 18.14 -7.11
CA LYS A 180 -7.22 18.80 -8.42
C LYS A 180 -8.36 18.11 -9.18
N ASP A 181 -8.12 17.69 -10.42
CA ASP A 181 -9.12 17.08 -11.28
C ASP A 181 -9.28 15.58 -11.04
N THR A 182 -10.53 15.09 -11.08
CA THR A 182 -10.83 13.68 -11.30
C THR A 182 -11.20 13.48 -12.77
N SER A 183 -10.38 12.74 -13.54
CA SER A 183 -10.64 12.45 -14.95
C SER A 183 -10.98 10.97 -15.15
N ILE A 184 -12.11 10.71 -15.82
CA ILE A 184 -12.58 9.36 -16.14
C ILE A 184 -12.77 9.28 -17.65
N SER A 185 -12.05 8.37 -18.32
CA SER A 185 -12.15 8.11 -19.75
C SER A 185 -12.56 6.66 -20.01
N VAL A 186 -13.61 6.47 -20.80
CA VAL A 186 -14.21 5.16 -21.03
C VAL A 186 -14.40 4.94 -22.53
N GLY A 187 -13.78 3.89 -23.07
CA GLY A 187 -13.79 3.63 -24.52
C GLY A 187 -15.11 3.11 -25.09
N LYS A 188 -16.04 2.63 -24.25
CA LYS A 188 -17.34 2.08 -24.69
C LYS A 188 -18.53 2.70 -23.98
N SER A 189 -18.71 2.45 -22.68
CA SER A 189 -19.89 2.90 -21.94
C SER A 189 -19.59 3.04 -20.45
N LEU A 190 -20.03 4.15 -19.85
CA LEU A 190 -20.07 4.34 -18.40
C LEU A 190 -21.47 3.98 -17.91
N ILE A 191 -21.57 2.97 -17.05
CA ILE A 191 -22.85 2.47 -16.52
C ILE A 191 -22.84 2.63 -15.00
N THR A 192 -23.85 3.28 -14.46
CA THR A 192 -24.07 3.43 -13.02
C THR A 192 -25.46 2.93 -12.68
N ALA A 193 -25.55 2.00 -11.72
CA ALA A 193 -26.81 1.48 -11.22
C ALA A 193 -26.85 1.70 -9.70
N ILE A 194 -27.92 2.34 -9.23
CA ILE A 194 -28.11 2.66 -7.82
C ILE A 194 -29.35 1.89 -7.36
N LYS A 195 -29.16 0.99 -6.39
CA LYS A 195 -30.29 0.34 -5.73
C LYS A 195 -30.79 1.29 -4.64
N ARG A 196 -32.05 1.71 -4.73
CA ARG A 196 -32.75 2.32 -3.59
C ARG A 196 -33.19 1.19 -2.65
N GLY A 197 -32.93 1.37 -1.35
CA GLY A 197 -33.42 0.47 -0.30
C GLY A 197 -34.93 0.33 -0.34
#